data_AF-G4HNX2-F1
#
_entry.id   AF-G4HNX2-F1
#
_cell.length_a   1.000
_cell.length_b   1.000
_cell.length_c   1.000
_cell.angle_alpha   90.00
_cell.angle_beta   90.00
_cell.angle_gamma   90.00
#
_symmetry.space_group_name_H-M   'P 1'
#
loop_
_entity.id
_entity.type
_entity.pdbx_description
1 polymer ?
#
loop_
_entity_poly.entity_id
_entity_poly.type
_entity_poly.pdbx_seq_one_letter_code
_entity_poly.pdbx_strand_id
1 'polypeptide(L)' 'MNKLEGLLVPGAVINKIITNVKTKHQIVLFAVDLDGNTVLVGPIMGRKDKDWFRKCWTLDKEDILKDYI' A
#
# COMPACT_ATOMS: atom_id res chain seq x y z
N MET A 1 -15.49 0.22 10.41
CA MET A 1 -14.15 -0.40 10.24
C MET A 1 -13.77 -0.34 8.78
N ASN A 2 -12.67 0.35 8.45
CA ASN A 2 -12.08 0.28 7.10
C ASN A 2 -11.51 -1.14 6.92
N LYS A 3 -11.87 -1.85 5.85
CA LYS A 3 -11.40 -3.22 5.59
C LYS A 3 -9.87 -3.34 5.50
N LEU A 4 -9.19 -2.23 5.22
CA LEU A 4 -7.73 -2.16 5.16
C LEU A 4 -7.08 -2.20 6.54
N GLU A 5 -7.76 -1.75 7.60
CA GLU A 5 -7.18 -1.63 8.95
C GLU A 5 -6.64 -2.95 9.49
N GLY A 6 -7.35 -4.06 9.25
CA GLY A 6 -6.91 -5.40 9.64
C GLY A 6 -5.76 -5.95 8.79
N LEU A 7 -5.41 -5.31 7.67
CA LEU A 7 -4.26 -5.67 6.84
C LEU A 7 -3.00 -4.90 7.25
N LEU A 8 -3.15 -3.70 7.81
CA LEU A 8 -2.05 -2.80 8.15
C LEU A 8 -1.45 -3.12 9.54
N VAL A 9 -1.01 -4.37 9.68
CA VAL A 9 -0.34 -4.91 10.88
C VAL A 9 1.18 -4.73 10.71
N PRO A 10 1.94 -4.38 11.77
CA PRO A 10 3.39 -4.22 11.67
C PRO A 10 4.09 -5.44 11.05
N GLY A 11 5.01 -5.19 10.12
CA GLY A 11 5.77 -6.22 9.41
C GLY A 11 4.99 -7.06 8.39
N ALA A 12 3.71 -6.74 8.14
CA ALA A 12 2.89 -7.50 7.20
C ALA A 12 3.36 -7.32 5.75
N VAL A 13 3.31 -8.42 4.98
CA VAL A 13 3.45 -8.44 3.52
C VAL A 13 2.08 -8.75 2.91
N ILE A 14 1.48 -7.78 2.24
CA ILE A 14 0.05 -7.77 1.90
C ILE A 14 -0.18 -8.08 0.41
N ASN A 15 0.60 -7.44 -0.46
CA ASN A 15 0.48 -7.52 -1.93
C ASN A 15 -0.97 -7.45 -2.46
N LYS A 16 -1.70 -6.38 -2.12
CA LYS A 16 -3.07 -6.12 -2.61
C LYS A 16 -3.14 -4.87 -3.47
N ILE A 17 -4.13 -4.82 -4.35
CA ILE A 17 -4.47 -3.58 -5.07
C ILE A 17 -5.48 -2.81 -4.22
N ILE A 18 -5.22 -1.53 -4.00
CA ILE A 18 -6.12 -0.59 -3.33
C ILE A 18 -6.41 0.59 -4.25
N THR A 19 -7.58 1.22 -4.08
CA THR A 19 -8.04 2.29 -4.97
C THR A 19 -8.23 3.59 -4.19
N ASN A 20 -7.62 4.68 -4.66
CA ASN A 20 -7.84 6.00 -4.08
C ASN A 20 -9.30 6.42 -4.32
N VAL A 21 -10.00 6.80 -3.26
CA VAL A 21 -11.44 7.10 -3.33
C VAL A 21 -11.76 8.34 -4.15
N LYS A 22 -10.84 9.32 -4.17
CA LYS A 22 -11.00 10.61 -4.86
C LYS A 22 -10.57 10.53 -6.32
N THR A 23 -9.34 10.07 -6.57
CA THR A 23 -8.74 10.09 -7.91
C THR A 23 -9.06 8.86 -8.74
N LYS A 24 -9.56 7.79 -8.10
CA LYS A 24 -9.73 6.45 -8.70
C LYS A 24 -8.40 5.81 -9.15
N HIS A 25 -7.26 6.41 -8.83
CA HIS A 25 -5.97 5.84 -9.11
C HIS A 25 -5.75 4.62 -8.21
N GLN A 26 -5.29 3.53 -8.82
CA GLN A 26 -5.06 2.27 -8.14
C GLN A 26 -3.56 2.03 -7.95
N ILE A 27 -3.20 1.54 -6.77
CA ILE A 27 -1.81 1.24 -6.39
C ILE A 27 -1.74 -0.12 -5.71
N VAL A 28 -0.53 -0.65 -5.58
CA VAL A 28 -0.25 -1.90 -4.87
C VAL A 28 0.13 -1.56 -3.44
N LEU A 29 -0.68 -2.01 -2.49
CA LEU A 29 -0.35 -2.09 -1.07
C LEU A 29 0.57 -3.29 -0.85
N PHE A 30 1.86 -3.05 -0.64
CA PHE A 30 2.86 -4.11 -0.67
C PHE A 30 3.23 -4.61 0.73
N ALA A 31 3.73 -3.73 1.60
CA ALA A 31 4.20 -4.12 2.93
C ALA A 31 4.00 -2.99 3.96
N VAL A 32 4.02 -3.35 5.23
CA VAL A 32 4.01 -2.43 6.36
C VAL A 32 5.37 -2.53 7.07
N ASP A 33 5.91 -1.41 7.50
CA ASP A 33 7.11 -1.38 8.33
C ASP A 33 6.90 -2.06 9.70
N LEU A 34 7.99 -2.26 10.43
CA LEU A 34 7.95 -2.94 11.73
C LEU A 34 7.29 -2.10 12.82
N ASP A 35 7.18 -0.80 12.62
CA ASP A 35 6.51 0.11 13.57
C ASP A 35 5.01 0.25 13.30
N GLY A 36 4.53 -0.24 12.15
CA GLY A 36 3.13 -0.23 11.76
C GLY A 36 2.63 1.10 11.22
N ASN A 37 3.51 2.08 11.02
CA ASN A 37 3.15 3.46 10.67
C ASN A 37 3.39 3.77 9.19
N THR A 38 4.41 3.15 8.60
CA THR A 38 4.79 3.38 7.21
C THR A 38 4.39 2.20 6.35
N VAL A 39 3.83 2.49 5.19
CA VAL A 39 3.35 1.49 4.24
C VAL A 39 4.10 1.64 2.92
N LEU A 40 4.77 0.58 2.48
CA LEU A 40 5.36 0.50 1.15
C LEU A 40 4.28 0.22 0.13
N VAL A 41 4.16 1.11 -0.84
CA VAL A 41 3.23 1.01 -1.97
C VAL A 41 3.96 1.12 -3.30
N GLY A 42 3.31 0.68 -4.38
CA GLY A 42 3.93 0.75 -5.71
C GLY A 42 2.94 0.77 -6.87
N PRO A 43 3.43 0.91 -8.10
CA PRO A 43 2.59 0.95 -9.29
C PRO A 43 2.04 -0.45 -9.63
N ILE A 44 0.84 -0.54 -10.19
CA ILE A 44 0.23 -1.83 -10.60
C ILE A 44 1.00 -2.51 -11.72
N MET A 45 1.54 -1.70 -12.63
CA MET A 45 2.24 -2.18 -13.81
C MET A 45 3.70 -2.49 -13.47
N GLY A 46 4.26 -3.49 -14.17
CA GLY A 46 5.66 -3.88 -14.03
C GLY A 46 5.99 -4.70 -12.79
N ARG A 47 5.01 -5.23 -12.04
CA ARG A 47 5.26 -6.07 -10.84
C ARG A 47 6.12 -7.32 -11.06
N LYS A 48 6.21 -7.79 -12.31
CA LYS A 48 7.07 -8.92 -12.69
C LYS A 48 8.51 -8.50 -12.97
N ASP A 49 8.78 -7.19 -13.07
CA ASP A 49 10.11 -6.66 -13.31
C ASP A 49 10.92 -6.75 -12.02
N LYS A 50 12.13 -7.29 -12.10
CA LYS A 50 13.04 -7.40 -10.95
C LYS A 50 13.33 -6.06 -10.26
N ASP A 51 13.23 -4.96 -11.00
CA ASP A 51 13.50 -3.60 -10.53
C ASP A 51 12.23 -2.83 -10.14
N TRP A 52 11.07 -3.49 -10.09
CA TRP A 52 9.79 -2.86 -9.73
C TRP A 52 9.85 -2.15 -8.38
N PHE A 53 10.56 -2.74 -7.41
CA PHE A 53 10.73 -2.17 -6.07
C PHE A 53 11.37 -0.77 -6.08
N ARG A 54 12.16 -0.43 -7.10
CA ARG A 54 12.76 0.91 -7.26
C ARG A 54 11.75 1.99 -7.59
N LYS A 55 10.55 1.59 -8.04
CA LYS A 55 9.43 2.48 -8.36
C LYS A 55 8.42 2.58 -7.21
N CYS A 56 8.64 1.85 -6.12
CA CYS A 56 7.81 1.92 -4.93
C CYS A 56 8.13 3.18 -4.12
N TRP A 57 7.15 3.63 -3.35
CA TRP A 57 7.26 4.75 -2.44
C TRP A 57 6.51 4.45 -1.14
N THR A 58 6.65 5.30 -0.14
CA THR A 58 6.01 5.11 1.17
C THR A 58 4.85 6.08 1.34
N LEU A 59 3.84 5.62 2.07
CA LEU A 59 2.73 6.44 2.57
C LEU A 59 2.51 6.16 4.05
N ASP A 60 1.97 7.13 4.77
CA ASP A 60 1.56 6.94 6.16
C ASP A 60 0.31 6.08 6.21
N LYS A 61 0.23 5.22 7.24
CA LYS A 61 -0.93 4.35 7.48
C LYS A 61 -2.24 5.13 7.55
N GLU A 62 -2.22 6.31 8.17
CA GLU A 62 -3.41 7.16 8.28
C GLU A 62 -3.90 7.63 6.91
N ASP A 63 -2.99 8.00 6.00
CA ASP A 63 -3.34 8.39 4.63
C ASP A 63 -3.95 7.23 3.85
N ILE A 64 -3.43 6.01 4.02
CA ILE A 64 -4.02 4.80 3.42
C ILE A 64 -5.46 4.60 3.94
N LEU A 65 -5.67 4.67 5.25
CA LEU A 65 -6.98 4.44 5.86
C LEU A 65 -8.00 5.53 5.52
N LYS A 66 -7.53 6.73 5.21
CA LYS A 66 -8.36 7.89 4.87
C LYS A 66 -8.72 7.94 3.39
N ASP A 67 -7.75 7.71 2.51
CA ASP A 67 -7.90 7.99 1.08
C ASP A 67 -8.08 6.73 0.22
N TYR A 68 -7.98 5.51 0.78
CA TYR A 68 -8.05 4.27 0.00
C TYR A 68 -9.08 3.26 0.54
N ILE A 69 -9.57 2.41 -0.39
CA ILE A 69 -10.43 1.24 -0.16
C ILE A 69 -9.91 -0.01 -0.87
#